data_AF-A0A9W6ZRW4-F1
#
_entry.id   AF-A0A9W6ZRW4-F1
#
_cell.length_a   1.000
_cell.length_b   1.000
_cell.length_c   1.000
_cell.angle_alpha   90.00
_cell.angle_beta   90.00
_cell.angle_gamma   90.00
#
_symmetry.space_group_name_H-M   'P 1'
#
loop_
_entity.id
_entity.type
_entity.pdbx_description
1 polymer ?
#
loop_
_entity_poly.entity_id
_entity_poly.type
_entity_poly.pdbx_seq_one_letter_code
_entity_poly.pdbx_strand_id
1 'polypeptide(L)'
;MLLLTLLLIPPEKFSVQITGEDSDGEVDEWVQRLASTEVEEVRIELIEKYLELGRTQEFAENEVDNFLNDRERSEKFLDMRRIAKEAEIVLNVISKYWAAFSAAYPQAGFGDFLKQFFNL
;
A
#
# COMPACT_ATOMS: atom_id res chain seq x y z
N MET A 1 18.91 21.29 38.24
CA MET A 1 18.52 21.65 36.87
C MET A 1 19.17 20.63 35.95
N LEU A 2 18.33 19.86 35.26
CA LEU A 2 18.69 18.84 34.27
C LEU A 2 19.10 19.54 32.97
N LEU A 3 20.26 19.19 32.41
CA LEU A 3 20.57 19.41 30.99
C LEU A 3 21.65 18.42 30.54
N LEU A 4 21.16 17.36 29.90
CA LEU A 4 21.77 16.48 28.90
C LEU A 4 23.25 16.07 29.07
N THR A 5 23.44 14.90 29.69
CA THR A 5 24.56 13.99 29.41
C THR A 5 24.00 12.63 28.97
N LEU A 6 24.00 12.37 27.66
CA LEU A 6 23.96 11.05 27.03
C LEU A 6 24.63 11.24 25.64
N LEU A 7 25.96 11.16 25.54
CA LEU A 7 26.73 9.98 25.11
C LEU A 7 26.06 9.27 23.92
N LEU A 8 26.56 9.43 22.69
CA LEU A 8 27.77 8.78 22.17
C LEU A 8 27.77 7.27 22.50
N ILE A 9 26.91 6.53 21.81
CA ILE A 9 27.02 5.06 21.74
C ILE A 9 27.79 4.73 20.45
N PRO A 10 29.02 4.18 20.53
CA PRO A 10 29.78 3.74 19.37
C PRO A 10 29.17 2.48 18.75
N PRO A 11 29.37 2.21 17.44
CA PRO A 11 28.68 1.13 16.70
C PRO A 11 29.12 -0.30 17.05
N GLU A 12 29.96 -0.49 18.07
CA GLU A 12 30.39 -1.82 18.51
C GLU A 12 29.68 -2.20 19.82
N LYS A 13 28.48 -2.77 19.69
CA LYS A 13 27.85 -3.76 20.59
C LYS A 13 26.38 -3.97 20.21
N PHE A 14 26.15 -4.54 19.04
CA PHE A 14 24.91 -5.26 18.76
C PHE A 14 25.28 -6.72 18.50
N SER A 15 25.69 -7.42 19.56
CA SER A 15 25.85 -8.87 19.51
C SER A 15 24.50 -9.51 19.77
N VAL A 16 23.66 -9.54 18.74
CA VAL A 16 22.56 -10.52 18.71
C VAL A 16 23.22 -11.87 18.46
N GLN A 17 23.11 -12.76 19.45
CA GLN A 17 23.46 -14.16 19.28
C GLN A 17 22.38 -14.77 18.39
N ILE A 18 22.68 -14.92 17.09
CA ILE A 18 21.86 -15.70 16.17
C ILE A 18 22.21 -17.16 16.40
N THR A 19 21.31 -17.88 17.07
CA THR A 19 21.32 -19.33 17.12
C THR A 19 20.20 -19.87 16.24
N GLY A 20 20.58 -20.67 15.24
CA GLY A 20 19.69 -21.47 14.38
C GLY A 20 19.19 -20.68 13.16
N GLU A 21 19.84 -20.82 12.02
CA GLU A 21 19.49 -21.78 10.95
C GLU A 21 18.06 -21.56 10.42
N ASP A 22 18.00 -21.08 9.17
CA ASP A 22 16.86 -21.01 8.25
C ASP A 22 15.85 -19.85 8.39
N SER A 23 16.26 -18.58 8.20
CA SER A 23 15.30 -17.48 7.91
C SER A 23 15.87 -16.15 7.35
N ASP A 24 17.14 -16.07 6.93
CA ASP A 24 17.76 -14.75 6.64
C ASP A 24 17.37 -14.16 5.27
N GLY A 25 16.78 -14.93 4.36
CA GLY A 25 16.40 -14.45 3.02
C GLY A 25 15.14 -13.58 2.97
N GLU A 26 14.16 -13.84 3.86
CA GLU A 26 12.85 -13.18 3.78
C GLU A 26 12.81 -11.80 4.46
N VAL A 27 13.59 -11.61 5.52
CA VAL A 27 13.61 -10.35 6.27
C VAL A 27 14.21 -9.24 5.39
N ASP A 28 15.25 -9.56 4.61
CA ASP A 28 15.88 -8.62 3.68
C ASP A 28 14.95 -8.22 2.53
N GLU A 29 14.12 -9.13 2.01
CA GLU A 29 13.15 -8.83 0.95
C GLU A 29 12.03 -7.91 1.45
N TRP A 30 11.58 -8.10 2.70
CA TRP A 30 10.57 -7.24 3.32
C TRP A 30 11.10 -5.81 3.56
N VAL A 31 12.32 -5.66 4.06
CA VAL A 31 12.95 -4.34 4.27
C VAL A 31 13.10 -3.60 2.93
N GLN A 32 13.44 -4.31 1.85
CA GLN A 32 13.49 -3.71 0.51
C GLN A 32 12.09 -3.31 0.01
N ARG A 33 11.04 -4.07 0.33
CA ARG A 33 9.66 -3.72 0.00
C ARG A 33 9.14 -2.51 0.79
N LEU A 34 9.53 -2.35 2.05
CA LEU A 34 9.20 -1.16 2.84
C LEU A 34 9.79 0.12 2.22
N ALA A 35 10.92 0.01 1.52
CA ALA A 35 11.52 1.11 0.77
C ALA A 35 10.91 1.30 -0.64
N SER A 36 9.90 0.51 -1.02
CA SER A 36 9.26 0.63 -2.33
C SER A 36 8.36 1.86 -2.41
N THR A 37 8.23 2.40 -3.63
CA THR A 37 7.35 3.55 -3.92
C THR A 37 5.90 3.29 -3.52
N GLU A 38 5.43 2.04 -3.65
CA GLU A 38 4.07 1.66 -3.27
C GLU A 38 3.81 1.80 -1.76
N VAL A 39 4.79 1.43 -0.93
CA VAL A 39 4.67 1.58 0.53
C VAL A 39 4.72 3.04 0.94
N GLU A 40 5.54 3.86 0.28
CA GLU A 40 5.59 5.30 0.54
C GLU A 40 4.28 5.99 0.13
N GLU A 41 3.70 5.65 -1.03
CA GLU A 41 2.37 6.13 -1.43
C GLU A 41 1.32 5.78 -0.37
N VAL A 42 1.33 4.53 0.12
CA VAL A 42 0.41 4.08 1.18
C VAL A 42 0.64 4.82 2.48
N ARG A 43 1.91 5.06 2.87
CA ARG A 43 2.26 5.81 4.07
C ARG A 43 1.66 7.21 4.02
N ILE A 44 1.88 7.93 2.93
CA ILE A 44 1.36 9.29 2.73
C ILE A 44 -0.18 9.29 2.81
N GLU A 45 -0.85 8.42 2.07
CA GLU A 45 -2.32 8.37 2.05
C GLU A 45 -2.94 8.03 3.41
N LEU A 46 -2.33 7.10 4.15
CA LEU A 46 -2.83 6.74 5.48
C LEU A 46 -2.64 7.88 6.48
N ILE A 47 -1.50 8.57 6.43
CA ILE A 47 -1.25 9.76 7.26
C ILE A 47 -2.29 10.83 6.94
N GLU A 48 -2.52 11.15 5.66
CA GLU A 48 -3.52 12.13 5.23
C GLU A 48 -4.92 11.78 5.77
N LYS A 49 -5.33 10.51 5.69
CA LYS A 49 -6.61 10.05 6.25
C LYS A 49 -6.71 10.28 7.75
N TYR A 50 -5.64 10.03 8.52
CA TYR A 50 -5.65 10.30 9.95
C TYR A 50 -5.76 11.80 10.25
N LEU A 51 -5.10 12.65 9.46
CA LEU A 51 -5.22 14.11 9.57
C LEU A 51 -6.64 14.61 9.24
N GLU A 52 -7.26 14.08 8.19
CA GLU A 52 -8.66 14.39 7.83
C GLU A 52 -9.64 14.01 8.94
N LEU A 53 -9.35 12.94 9.68
CA LEU A 53 -10.11 12.52 10.86
C LEU A 53 -9.79 13.34 12.12
N GLY A 54 -8.96 14.38 12.01
CA GLY A 54 -8.62 15.29 13.10
C GLY A 54 -7.56 14.76 14.06
N ARG A 55 -6.75 13.78 13.65
CA ARG A 55 -5.59 13.33 14.44
C ARG A 55 -4.39 14.25 14.25
N THR A 56 -3.45 14.19 15.19
CA THR A 56 -2.19 14.92 15.08
C THR A 56 -1.24 14.21 14.12
N GLN A 57 -0.31 14.96 13.52
CA GLN A 57 0.74 14.43 12.66
C GLN A 57 1.52 13.30 13.34
N GLU A 58 1.99 13.55 14.56
CA GLU A 58 2.77 12.58 15.34
C GLU A 58 2.00 11.28 15.60
N PHE A 59 0.71 11.38 15.91
CA PHE A 59 -0.14 10.21 16.09
C PHE A 59 -0.31 9.42 14.78
N ALA A 60 -0.55 10.13 13.68
CA ALA A 60 -0.72 9.54 12.36
C ALA A 60 0.54 8.80 11.89
N GLU A 61 1.71 9.45 11.99
CA GLU A 61 2.99 8.86 11.63
C GLU A 61 3.29 7.60 12.45
N ASN A 62 3.16 7.69 13.78
CA ASN A 62 3.43 6.55 14.65
C ASN A 62 2.49 5.37 14.38
N GLU A 63 1.20 5.63 14.17
CA GLU A 63 0.24 4.55 13.91
C GLU A 63 0.45 3.90 12.53
N VAL A 64 0.78 4.70 11.53
CA VAL A 64 1.09 4.20 10.18
C VAL A 64 2.40 3.42 10.18
N ASP A 65 3.44 3.91 10.86
CA ASP A 65 4.71 3.19 10.96
C ASP A 65 4.54 1.88 11.74
N ASN A 66 3.74 1.86 12.81
CA ASN A 66 3.39 0.61 13.51
C ASN A 66 2.65 -0.37 12.61
N PHE A 67 1.70 0.12 11.81
CA PHE A 67 0.96 -0.70 10.86
C PHE A 67 1.85 -1.30 9.77
N LEU A 68 2.77 -0.49 9.20
CA LEU A 68 3.69 -0.94 8.16
C LEU A 68 4.78 -1.88 8.69
N ASN A 69 5.14 -1.78 9.96
CA ASN A 69 6.06 -2.73 10.59
C ASN A 69 5.43 -4.11 10.87
N ASP A 70 4.09 -4.21 10.87
CA ASP A 70 3.37 -5.48 10.95
C ASP A 70 3.25 -6.11 9.55
N ARG A 71 4.19 -7.02 9.23
CA ARG A 71 4.32 -7.65 7.90
C ARG A 71 3.03 -8.33 7.45
N GLU A 72 2.42 -9.18 8.27
CA GLU A 72 1.23 -9.95 7.87
C GLU A 72 0.06 -9.01 7.52
N ARG A 73 -0.12 -7.97 8.34
CA ARG A 73 -1.23 -7.03 8.18
C ARG A 73 -1.01 -6.09 7.00
N SER A 74 0.21 -5.62 6.80
CA SER A 74 0.59 -4.73 5.70
C SER A 74 0.59 -5.44 4.35
N GLU A 75 1.11 -6.68 4.25
CA GLU A 75 1.06 -7.48 3.01
C GLU A 75 -0.37 -7.68 2.54
N LYS A 76 -1.26 -8.11 3.43
CA LYS A 76 -2.68 -8.31 3.10
C LYS A 76 -3.36 -7.02 2.63
N PHE A 77 -3.02 -5.90 3.24
CA PHE A 77 -3.56 -4.60 2.84
C PHE A 77 -3.07 -4.18 1.45
N LEU A 78 -1.77 -4.33 1.18
CA LEU A 78 -1.17 -4.02 -0.12
C LEU A 78 -1.79 -4.89 -1.22
N ASP A 79 -1.98 -6.18 -0.99
CA ASP A 79 -2.62 -7.06 -1.96
C ASP A 79 -4.08 -6.68 -2.23
N MET A 80 -4.86 -6.39 -1.20
CA MET A 80 -6.23 -5.89 -1.37
C MET A 80 -6.27 -4.57 -2.15
N ARG A 81 -5.31 -3.68 -1.88
CA ARG A 81 -5.17 -2.40 -2.57
C ARG A 81 -4.84 -2.59 -4.05
N ARG A 82 -3.91 -3.49 -4.39
CA ARG A 82 -3.58 -3.83 -5.79
C ARG A 82 -4.80 -4.34 -6.54
N ILE A 83 -5.51 -5.29 -5.95
CA ILE A 83 -6.75 -5.84 -6.53
C ILE A 83 -7.79 -4.72 -6.74
N ALA A 84 -7.96 -3.81 -5.78
CA ALA A 84 -8.88 -2.69 -5.90
C ALA A 84 -8.48 -1.71 -7.01
N LYS A 85 -7.18 -1.38 -7.12
CA LYS A 85 -6.65 -0.48 -8.15
C LYS A 85 -6.78 -1.10 -9.55
N GLU A 86 -6.52 -2.39 -9.69
CA GLU A 86 -6.74 -3.14 -10.93
C GLU A 86 -8.22 -3.15 -11.31
N ALA A 87 -9.11 -3.42 -10.36
CA ALA A 87 -10.56 -3.40 -10.59
C ALA A 87 -11.04 -2.00 -11.03
N GLU A 88 -10.54 -0.94 -10.40
CA GLU A 88 -10.84 0.45 -10.79
C GLU A 88 -10.37 0.75 -12.21
N ILE A 89 -9.16 0.31 -12.59
CA ILE A 89 -8.64 0.45 -13.96
C ILE A 89 -9.56 -0.26 -14.94
N VAL A 90 -9.95 -1.51 -14.65
CA VAL A 90 -10.85 -2.30 -15.50
C VAL A 90 -12.20 -1.60 -15.66
N LEU A 91 -12.80 -1.11 -14.58
CA LEU A 91 -14.06 -0.37 -14.63
C LEU A 91 -13.94 0.94 -15.43
N ASN A 92 -12.85 1.68 -15.26
CA ASN A 92 -12.59 2.90 -16.02
C ASN A 92 -12.42 2.63 -17.52
N VAL A 93 -11.74 1.54 -17.87
CA VAL A 93 -11.61 1.08 -19.26
C VAL A 93 -12.98 0.72 -19.83
N ILE A 94 -13.74 -0.15 -19.14
CA ILE A 94 -15.09 -0.57 -19.56
C ILE A 94 -16.00 0.66 -19.75
N SER A 95 -15.97 1.61 -18.81
CA SER A 95 -16.76 2.84 -18.87
C SER A 95 -16.43 3.69 -20.12
N LYS A 96 -15.15 3.86 -20.45
CA LYS A 96 -14.72 4.57 -21.66
C LYS A 96 -15.19 3.86 -22.94
N TYR A 97 -15.07 2.55 -23.00
CA TYR A 97 -15.53 1.77 -24.15
C TYR A 97 -17.06 1.79 -24.27
N TRP A 98 -17.78 1.75 -23.15
CA TRP A 98 -19.24 1.90 -23.14
C TRP A 98 -19.65 3.28 -23.67
N ALA A 99 -18.99 4.36 -23.26
CA ALA A 99 -19.27 5.70 -23.77
C ALA A 99 -19.08 5.79 -25.29
N ALA A 100 -17.99 5.22 -25.82
CA ALA A 100 -17.74 5.18 -27.26
C ALA A 100 -18.76 4.29 -28.00
N PHE A 101 -19.08 3.12 -27.45
CA PHE A 101 -20.03 2.18 -28.04
C PHE A 101 -21.44 2.77 -28.09
N SER A 102 -21.93 3.34 -27.00
CA SER A 102 -23.26 3.96 -26.93
C SER A 102 -23.39 5.19 -27.83
N ALA A 103 -22.30 5.92 -28.08
CA ALA A 103 -22.27 7.00 -29.07
C ALA A 103 -22.37 6.46 -30.52
N ALA A 104 -21.74 5.32 -30.82
CA ALA A 104 -21.78 4.70 -32.14
C ALA A 104 -23.07 3.91 -32.40
N TYR A 105 -23.66 3.32 -31.35
CA TYR A 105 -24.84 2.46 -31.41
C TYR A 105 -25.88 2.91 -30.37
N PRO A 106 -26.55 4.05 -30.58
CA PRO A 106 -27.47 4.62 -29.59
C PRO A 106 -28.71 3.76 -29.30
N GLN A 107 -29.05 2.84 -30.22
CA GLN A 107 -30.11 1.85 -30.04
C GLN A 107 -29.67 0.59 -29.26
N ALA A 108 -28.37 0.37 -29.06
CA ALA A 108 -27.83 -0.82 -28.40
C ALA A 108 -27.71 -0.61 -26.89
N GLY A 109 -28.09 -1.61 -26.11
CA GLY A 109 -28.05 -1.55 -24.65
C GLY A 109 -26.69 -1.96 -24.08
N PHE A 110 -26.51 -1.74 -22.77
CA PHE A 110 -25.30 -2.19 -22.06
C PHE A 110 -25.09 -3.71 -22.18
N GLY A 111 -26.17 -4.49 -22.27
CA GLY A 111 -26.09 -5.93 -22.49
C GLY A 111 -25.48 -6.33 -23.85
N ASP A 112 -25.74 -5.56 -24.92
CA ASP A 112 -25.16 -5.82 -26.24
C ASP A 112 -23.67 -5.45 -26.26
N PHE A 113 -23.33 -4.35 -25.58
CA PHE A 113 -21.94 -3.98 -25.32
C PHE A 113 -21.19 -5.08 -24.57
N LEU A 114 -21.75 -5.62 -23.49
CA LEU A 114 -21.08 -6.68 -22.72
C LEU A 114 -20.81 -7.94 -23.56
N LYS A 115 -21.77 -8.36 -24.40
CA LYS A 115 -21.59 -9.49 -25.33
C LYS A 115 -20.45 -9.24 -26.31
N GLN A 116 -20.39 -8.05 -26.89
CA GLN A 116 -19.32 -7.71 -27.83
C GLN A 116 -17.96 -7.54 -27.14
N PHE A 117 -17.93 -6.90 -25.97
CA PHE A 117 -16.71 -6.56 -25.25
C PHE A 117 -16.04 -7.78 -24.61
N PHE A 118 -16.84 -8.70 -24.06
CA PHE A 118 -16.34 -9.93 -23.43
C PHE A 118 -16.43 -11.16 -24.34
N ASN A 119 -16.89 -11.00 -25.58
CA ASN A 119 -17.15 -12.10 -26.51
C ASN A 119 -18.03 -13.21 -25.90
N LEU A 120 -19.12 -12.78 -25.23
CA LEU A 120 -20.11 -13.64 -24.54
C LEU A 120 -21.30 -13.99 -25.44
#